data_AF-A0A821JTH5-F1
#
_entry.id   AF-A0A821JTH5-F1
#
_cell.length_a   1.000
_cell.length_b   1.000
_cell.length_c   1.000
_cell.angle_alpha   90.00
_cell.angle_beta   90.00
_cell.angle_gamma   90.00
#
_symmetry.space_group_name_H-M   'P 1'
#
loop_
_entity.id
_entity.type
_entity.pdbx_description
1 polymer ?
#
loop_
_entity_poly.entity_id
_entity_poly.type
_entity_poly.pdbx_seq_one_letter_code
_entity_poly.pdbx_strand_id
1 'polypeptide(L)'
;MSSDSRTNIMDENNKNENIVATYHRRDVHFDSTPSYTSSLFVHLRQLQNDFQTQYQHEKHALNELNERLRHFVDRVQHLEAQNAKYIAQIASYGLTSGFSEADIELNGRYLHLQSDLIAASHGSIDFGLEVEMYQLQSAIYQQLIDTEKEWKDERRLKLEQEYNQSSVILNSLRASNSDLGRQVESLYAARDDAYQKYLRLTHDWSNMKKQSKEWALNMQLLKNQIAFYKNLRSHSTRGYTSVSGGTFDVKQFWALELDKVIKSIRRDFEQLYGTFQRDMTVYYNTQLDELAAEIEQTLRYQSTEIQTFSTRECPPDGAYISLLNHSPDKTVDISRWLIKRQIDGKIEYRYTLPDGIHLRPTGELRIYSTQGAATVKSLKTYRSDTSTRQELVNNEIISWGIGDSTQTFLLNQHGEEKAVFSQTIAAANDNI
;
A
#
# COMPACT_ATOMS: atom_id res chain seq x y z
N MET A 1 60.22 -70.13 10.00
CA MET A 1 60.84 -69.40 11.12
C MET A 1 60.11 -68.06 11.18
N SER A 2 59.15 -67.94 12.10
CA SER A 2 59.32 -67.26 13.40
C SER A 2 59.50 -65.75 13.20
N SER A 3 58.78 -64.83 13.82
CA SER A 3 57.73 -64.83 14.86
C SER A 3 57.31 -63.35 14.92
N ASP A 4 56.03 -63.00 14.83
CA ASP A 4 55.10 -62.83 15.95
C ASP A 4 55.41 -61.68 16.94
N SER A 5 54.34 -60.93 17.22
CA SER A 5 54.01 -60.16 18.44
C SER A 5 54.57 -58.73 18.57
N ARG A 6 53.71 -57.69 18.52
CA ARG A 6 52.86 -57.15 19.62
C ARG A 6 53.73 -56.62 20.76
N THR A 7 53.69 -55.36 21.19
CA THR A 7 52.59 -54.59 21.82
C THR A 7 53.06 -53.12 21.95
N ASN A 8 52.26 -52.11 21.62
CA ASN A 8 51.22 -51.46 22.43
C ASN A 8 51.74 -50.57 23.58
N ILE A 9 51.06 -49.42 23.69
CA ILE A 9 50.85 -48.55 24.87
C ILE A 9 51.42 -47.13 24.75
N MET A 10 50.45 -46.22 24.85
CA MET A 10 50.45 -44.78 25.04
C MET A 10 51.49 -44.26 26.02
N ASP A 11 51.98 -43.04 25.75
CA ASP A 11 51.81 -41.85 26.60
C ASP A 11 52.85 -40.83 26.17
N GLU A 12 52.44 -39.63 25.74
CA GLU A 12 53.21 -38.41 25.98
C GLU A 12 52.36 -37.18 25.69
N ASN A 13 51.53 -36.84 26.67
CA ASN A 13 51.18 -35.45 26.93
C ASN A 13 52.32 -34.80 27.72
N ASN A 14 52.59 -33.53 27.38
CA ASN A 14 53.08 -32.48 28.27
C ASN A 14 54.60 -32.15 28.31
N LYS A 15 54.95 -31.01 27.68
CA LYS A 15 55.83 -29.92 28.15
C LYS A 15 55.89 -28.85 27.03
N ASN A 16 55.17 -27.73 27.13
CA ASN A 16 55.61 -26.42 27.64
C ASN A 16 56.94 -25.94 26.98
N GLU A 17 57.11 -24.72 26.47
CA GLU A 17 56.62 -23.42 26.96
C GLU A 17 57.08 -22.25 26.05
N ASN A 18 56.44 -21.08 26.25
CA ASN A 18 56.94 -19.70 26.07
C ASN A 18 57.24 -19.16 24.67
N ILE A 19 56.41 -18.21 24.20
CA ILE A 19 56.78 -16.78 24.08
C ILE A 19 55.56 -15.90 24.36
N VAL A 20 55.70 -15.01 25.35
CA VAL A 20 54.78 -13.94 25.74
C VAL A 20 55.07 -12.68 24.91
N ALA A 21 54.04 -12.05 24.35
CA ALA A 21 54.09 -10.64 23.95
C ALA A 21 52.76 -9.95 24.23
N THR A 22 52.79 -9.11 25.27
CA THR A 22 51.77 -8.18 25.75
C THR A 22 51.63 -6.94 24.86
N TYR A 23 50.42 -6.63 24.38
CA TYR A 23 49.93 -5.26 24.11
C TYR A 23 48.39 -5.25 24.21
N HIS A 24 47.83 -4.79 25.32
CA HIS A 24 47.20 -3.47 25.49
C HIS A 24 45.86 -3.26 24.75
N ARG A 25 44.81 -3.45 25.55
CA ARG A 25 43.43 -2.99 25.37
C ARG A 25 43.37 -1.49 25.04
N ARG A 26 42.71 -1.13 23.94
CA ARG A 26 42.06 0.18 23.78
C ARG A 26 40.59 -0.08 23.50
N ASP A 27 39.78 0.21 24.52
CA ASP A 27 38.36 0.41 24.37
C ASP A 27 38.15 1.70 23.54
N VAL A 28 37.53 1.56 22.38
CA VAL A 28 36.96 2.69 21.64
C VAL A 28 35.46 2.46 21.60
N HIS A 29 34.74 3.30 22.34
CA HIS A 29 33.30 3.46 22.20
C HIS A 29 32.97 3.82 20.76
N PHE A 30 32.19 2.97 20.09
CA PHE A 30 31.48 3.35 18.88
C PHE A 30 29.99 3.24 19.18
N ASP A 31 29.32 4.39 19.15
CA ASP A 31 27.88 4.50 19.29
C ASP A 31 27.16 3.78 18.15
N SER A 32 26.25 2.88 18.53
CA SER A 32 24.90 2.72 17.99
C SER A 32 24.70 2.81 16.47
N THR A 33 24.88 1.67 15.77
CA THR A 33 24.19 1.37 14.51
C THR A 33 23.21 0.21 14.73
N PRO A 34 21.97 0.25 14.21
CA PRO A 34 20.92 -0.68 14.60
C PRO A 34 21.10 -2.09 13.98
N SER A 35 21.29 -3.07 14.85
CA SER A 35 20.67 -4.41 14.89
C SER A 35 20.29 -5.16 13.59
N TYR A 36 21.17 -5.22 12.58
CA TYR A 36 21.02 -6.18 11.46
C TYR A 36 22.13 -7.24 11.36
N THR A 37 23.24 -7.11 12.07
CA THR A 37 24.36 -8.06 12.02
C THR A 37 24.23 -9.25 12.98
N SER A 38 23.40 -9.13 14.02
CA SER A 38 23.21 -10.18 15.04
C SER A 38 22.49 -11.42 14.47
N SER A 39 21.49 -11.24 13.60
CA SER A 39 20.73 -12.37 13.04
C SER A 39 21.54 -13.22 12.06
N LEU A 40 22.39 -12.62 11.24
CA LEU A 40 23.27 -13.34 10.31
C LEU A 40 24.35 -14.13 11.06
N PHE A 41 24.92 -13.57 12.11
CA PHE A 41 25.93 -14.27 12.92
C PHE A 41 25.32 -15.43 13.72
N VAL A 42 24.10 -15.25 14.24
CA VAL A 42 23.34 -16.32 14.91
C VAL A 42 22.97 -17.42 13.92
N HIS A 43 22.50 -17.09 12.71
CA HIS A 43 22.20 -18.09 11.69
C HIS A 43 23.44 -18.84 11.17
N LEU A 44 24.58 -18.16 11.02
CA LEU A 44 25.82 -18.82 10.59
C LEU A 44 26.33 -19.79 11.66
N ARG A 45 26.25 -19.42 12.93
CA ARG A 45 26.63 -20.28 14.06
C ARG A 45 25.67 -21.45 14.24
N GLN A 46 24.37 -21.23 14.01
CA GLN A 46 23.36 -22.28 14.00
C GLN A 46 23.66 -23.29 12.88
N LEU A 47 23.90 -22.83 11.65
CA LEU A 47 24.27 -23.69 10.53
C LEU A 47 25.55 -24.48 10.79
N GLN A 48 26.56 -23.85 11.39
CA GLN A 48 27.80 -24.54 11.75
C GLN A 48 27.58 -25.65 12.79
N ASN A 49 26.73 -25.41 13.79
CA ASN A 49 26.33 -26.42 14.77
C ASN A 49 25.48 -27.54 14.13
N ASP A 50 24.59 -27.20 13.21
CA ASP A 50 23.74 -28.16 12.50
C ASP A 50 24.61 -29.07 11.60
N PHE A 51 25.59 -28.52 10.88
CA PHE A 51 26.54 -29.33 10.11
C PHE A 51 27.39 -30.24 11.01
N GLN A 52 27.83 -29.74 12.16
CA GLN A 52 28.65 -30.53 13.08
C GLN A 52 27.84 -31.66 13.74
N THR A 53 26.59 -31.39 14.12
CA THR A 53 25.68 -32.42 14.67
C THR A 53 25.29 -33.45 13.60
N GLN A 54 25.03 -33.03 12.36
CA GLN A 54 24.79 -33.95 11.24
C GLN A 54 26.00 -34.85 10.97
N TYR A 55 27.22 -34.29 10.97
CA TYR A 55 28.44 -35.07 10.81
C TYR A 55 28.64 -36.10 11.93
N GLN A 56 28.36 -35.74 13.19
CA GLN A 56 28.44 -36.70 14.30
C GLN A 56 27.37 -37.78 14.19
N HIS A 57 26.17 -37.44 13.74
CA HIS A 57 25.09 -38.41 13.56
C HIS A 57 25.41 -39.40 12.43
N GLU A 58 25.92 -38.92 11.31
CA GLU A 58 26.35 -39.74 10.17
C GLU A 58 27.53 -40.64 10.55
N LYS A 59 28.52 -40.11 11.29
CA LYS A 59 29.62 -40.90 11.84
C LYS A 59 29.13 -42.01 12.77
N HIS A 60 28.16 -41.73 13.64
CA HIS A 60 27.57 -42.74 14.51
C HIS A 60 26.80 -43.81 13.71
N ALA A 61 26.01 -43.41 12.71
CA ALA A 61 25.29 -44.33 11.85
C ALA A 61 26.23 -45.24 11.05
N LEU A 62 27.34 -44.70 10.54
CA LEU A 62 28.36 -45.48 9.85
C LEU A 62 29.09 -46.46 10.78
N ASN A 63 29.38 -46.04 12.03
CA ASN A 63 29.95 -46.94 13.03
C ASN A 63 28.99 -48.08 13.39
N GLU A 64 27.71 -47.78 13.57
CA GLU A 64 26.69 -48.79 13.87
C GLU A 64 26.50 -49.77 12.70
N LEU A 65 26.51 -49.27 11.46
CA LEU A 65 26.49 -50.09 10.25
C LEU A 65 27.70 -51.03 10.20
N ASN A 66 28.90 -50.51 10.49
CA ASN A 66 30.13 -51.29 10.49
C ASN A 66 30.14 -52.35 11.59
N GLU A 67 29.61 -52.07 12.78
CA GLU A 67 29.46 -53.07 13.86
C GLU A 67 28.51 -54.20 13.42
N ARG A 68 27.37 -53.85 12.79
CA ARG A 68 26.42 -54.83 12.24
C ARG A 68 27.05 -55.66 11.12
N LEU A 69 27.80 -55.03 10.20
CA LEU A 69 28.52 -55.74 9.14
C LEU A 69 29.56 -56.70 9.72
N ARG A 70 30.27 -56.31 10.78
CA ARG A 70 31.20 -57.21 11.47
C ARG A 70 30.50 -58.45 12.02
N HIS A 71 29.34 -58.27 12.67
CA HIS A 71 28.54 -59.40 13.15
C HIS A 71 28.02 -60.30 12.02
N PHE A 72 27.65 -59.73 10.87
CA PHE A 72 27.25 -60.52 9.71
C PHE A 72 28.43 -61.31 9.12
N VAL A 73 29.60 -60.69 9.01
CA VAL A 73 30.82 -61.36 8.53
C VAL A 73 31.21 -62.50 9.46
N ASP A 74 31.22 -62.29 10.78
CA ASP A 74 31.51 -63.34 11.77
C ASP A 74 30.52 -64.51 11.66
N ARG A 75 29.24 -64.20 11.43
CA ARG A 75 28.20 -65.23 11.25
C ARG A 75 28.34 -65.99 9.94
N VAL A 76 28.68 -65.32 8.85
CA VAL A 76 28.96 -65.96 7.55
C VAL A 76 30.17 -66.88 7.68
N GLN A 77 31.25 -66.44 8.31
CA GLN A 77 32.43 -67.29 8.54
C GLN A 77 32.11 -68.51 9.41
N HIS A 78 31.26 -68.35 10.44
CA HIS A 78 30.80 -69.48 11.25
C HIS A 78 29.97 -70.47 10.43
N LEU A 79 29.07 -69.98 9.59
CA LEU A 79 28.26 -70.80 8.70
C LEU A 79 29.10 -71.49 7.62
N GLU A 80 30.12 -70.83 7.08
CA GLU A 80 31.07 -71.43 6.14
C GLU A 80 31.87 -72.56 6.79
N ALA A 81 32.34 -72.37 8.03
CA ALA A 81 33.02 -73.42 8.79
C ALA A 81 32.09 -74.60 9.10
N GLN A 82 30.82 -74.34 9.44
CA GLN A 82 29.82 -75.39 9.62
C GLN A 82 29.53 -76.13 8.32
N ASN A 83 29.36 -75.40 7.21
CA ASN A 83 29.14 -75.99 5.89
C ASN A 83 30.31 -76.85 5.44
N ALA A 84 31.56 -76.40 5.66
CA ALA A 84 32.73 -77.21 5.40
C ALA A 84 32.73 -78.52 6.20
N LYS A 85 32.27 -78.47 7.46
CA LYS A 85 32.12 -79.66 8.32
C LYS A 85 31.02 -80.60 7.81
N TYR A 86 29.86 -80.07 7.39
CA TYR A 86 28.79 -80.88 6.82
C TYR A 86 29.19 -81.50 5.49
N ILE A 87 29.90 -80.77 4.63
CA ILE A 87 30.44 -81.30 3.37
C ILE A 87 31.43 -82.44 3.64
N ALA A 88 32.32 -82.30 4.63
CA ALA A 88 33.23 -83.36 5.03
C ALA A 88 32.48 -84.60 5.56
N GLN A 89 31.40 -84.40 6.32
CA GLN A 89 30.52 -85.49 6.77
C GLN A 89 29.83 -86.17 5.57
N ILE A 90 29.24 -85.41 4.65
CA ILE A 90 28.59 -85.96 3.45
C ILE A 90 29.57 -86.74 2.58
N ALA A 91 30.81 -86.25 2.40
CA ALA A 91 31.84 -86.98 1.67
C ALA A 91 32.20 -88.32 2.33
N SER A 92 32.18 -88.39 3.67
CA SER A 92 32.39 -89.65 4.40
C SER A 92 31.21 -90.63 4.29
N TYR A 93 29.98 -90.13 4.23
CA TYR A 93 28.78 -90.95 4.02
C TYR A 93 28.63 -91.42 2.55
N GLY A 94 29.08 -90.62 1.58
CA GLY A 94 29.08 -90.98 0.16
C GLY A 94 30.00 -92.15 -0.21
N LEU A 95 30.98 -92.46 0.64
CA LEU A 95 31.87 -93.62 0.47
C LEU A 95 31.34 -94.92 1.11
N THR A 96 30.25 -94.86 1.89
CA THR A 96 29.74 -96.00 2.68
C THR A 96 28.33 -96.46 2.29
N SER A 97 27.64 -95.79 1.38
CA SER A 97 26.28 -96.18 0.96
C SER A 97 26.19 -96.36 -0.56
N GLY A 98 26.19 -97.61 -1.03
CA GLY A 98 25.83 -97.93 -2.41
C GLY A 98 24.34 -97.62 -2.64
N PHE A 99 24.04 -96.65 -3.50
CA PHE A 99 22.68 -96.32 -3.90
C PHE A 99 22.06 -97.44 -4.76
N SER A 100 20.77 -97.71 -4.57
CA SER A 100 20.00 -98.74 -5.26
C SER A 100 19.55 -98.29 -6.66
N GLU A 101 19.43 -99.22 -7.61
CA GLU A 101 19.01 -98.97 -9.00
C GLU A 101 17.60 -98.33 -9.11
N ALA A 102 16.75 -98.53 -8.11
CA ALA A 102 15.45 -97.87 -7.99
C ALA A 102 15.55 -96.35 -7.77
N ASP A 103 16.61 -95.86 -7.12
CA ASP A 103 16.83 -94.44 -6.89
C ASP A 103 17.25 -93.72 -8.18
N ILE A 104 17.95 -94.43 -9.08
CA ILE A 104 18.39 -93.90 -10.38
C ILE A 104 17.20 -93.74 -11.32
N GLU A 105 16.27 -94.71 -11.37
CA GLU A 105 15.06 -94.62 -12.20
C GLU A 105 14.09 -93.54 -11.68
N LEU A 106 13.90 -93.45 -10.36
CA LEU A 106 13.09 -92.41 -9.73
C LEU A 106 13.66 -91.02 -10.02
N ASN A 107 14.98 -90.86 -9.92
CA ASN A 107 15.67 -89.61 -10.26
C ASN A 107 15.54 -89.28 -11.76
N GLY A 108 15.61 -90.28 -12.64
CA GLY A 108 15.37 -90.09 -14.08
C GLY A 108 13.96 -89.62 -14.41
N ARG A 109 12.93 -90.20 -13.77
CA ARG A 109 11.54 -89.76 -13.91
C ARG A 109 11.30 -88.38 -13.31
N TYR A 110 11.92 -88.08 -12.17
CA TYR A 110 11.87 -86.77 -11.54
C TYR A 110 12.49 -85.70 -12.45
N LEU A 111 13.65 -85.98 -13.05
CA LEU A 111 14.31 -85.07 -13.99
C LEU A 111 13.49 -84.85 -15.27
N HIS A 112 12.85 -85.88 -15.82
CA HIS A 112 11.99 -85.74 -16.99
C HIS A 112 10.73 -84.94 -16.67
N LEU A 113 10.08 -85.22 -15.55
CA LEU A 113 8.91 -84.46 -15.08
C LEU A 113 9.28 -83.02 -14.75
N GLN A 114 10.46 -82.79 -14.19
CA GLN A 114 11.00 -81.45 -13.95
C GLN A 114 11.26 -80.73 -15.27
N SER A 115 11.82 -81.40 -16.29
CA SER A 115 12.02 -80.85 -17.62
C SER A 115 10.69 -80.50 -18.29
N ASP A 116 9.67 -81.35 -18.17
CA ASP A 116 8.34 -81.10 -18.73
C ASP A 116 7.60 -79.99 -17.98
N LEU A 117 7.76 -79.92 -16.65
CA LEU A 117 7.24 -78.83 -15.82
C LEU A 117 7.95 -77.52 -16.16
N ILE A 118 9.26 -77.53 -16.38
CA ILE A 118 10.06 -76.38 -16.84
C ILE A 118 9.60 -75.97 -18.24
N ALA A 119 9.39 -76.90 -19.17
CA ALA A 119 8.92 -76.60 -20.52
C ALA A 119 7.47 -76.06 -20.55
N ALA A 120 6.59 -76.55 -19.68
CA ALA A 120 5.23 -76.05 -19.50
C ALA A 120 5.19 -74.71 -18.74
N SER A 121 6.04 -74.53 -17.73
CA SER A 121 6.22 -73.30 -16.95
C SER A 121 6.89 -72.19 -17.75
N HIS A 122 7.80 -72.53 -18.66
CA HIS A 122 8.37 -71.62 -19.66
C HIS A 122 7.57 -71.65 -20.96
N GLY A 123 6.28 -72.02 -20.90
CA GLY A 123 5.40 -72.00 -22.05
C GLY A 123 5.57 -70.67 -22.81
N SER A 124 6.16 -70.76 -24.01
CA SER A 124 6.57 -69.64 -24.86
C SER A 124 5.47 -68.60 -25.13
N ILE A 125 4.23 -68.94 -24.82
CA ILE A 125 3.03 -68.11 -24.96
C ILE A 125 2.97 -67.04 -23.85
N ASP A 126 3.35 -67.36 -22.62
CA ASP A 126 3.23 -66.43 -21.48
C ASP A 126 4.29 -65.33 -21.55
N PHE A 127 5.55 -65.71 -21.86
CA PHE A 127 6.63 -64.76 -22.11
C PHE A 127 6.38 -63.90 -23.37
N GLY A 128 5.78 -64.48 -24.41
CA GLY A 128 5.43 -63.75 -25.63
C GLY A 128 4.36 -62.68 -25.39
N LEU A 129 3.31 -63.02 -24.64
CA LEU A 129 2.27 -62.08 -24.23
C LEU A 129 2.80 -60.99 -23.30
N GLU A 130 3.71 -61.32 -22.39
CA GLU A 130 4.34 -60.36 -21.48
C GLU A 130 5.24 -59.35 -22.24
N VAL A 131 6.00 -59.81 -23.23
CA VAL A 131 6.79 -58.93 -24.11
C VAL A 131 5.90 -58.03 -24.96
N GLU A 132 4.82 -58.56 -25.53
CA GLU A 132 3.86 -57.77 -26.31
C GLU A 132 3.14 -56.73 -25.43
N MET A 133 2.78 -57.10 -24.20
CA MET A 133 2.23 -56.18 -23.20
C MET A 133 3.21 -55.04 -22.89
N TYR A 134 4.49 -55.33 -22.66
CA TYR A 134 5.49 -54.28 -22.40
C TYR A 134 5.74 -53.39 -23.61
N GLN A 135 5.69 -53.94 -24.83
CA GLN A 135 5.79 -53.16 -26.06
C GLN A 135 4.60 -52.21 -26.23
N LEU A 136 3.38 -52.69 -26.00
CA LEU A 136 2.18 -51.86 -26.01
C LEU A 136 2.23 -50.78 -24.93
N GLN A 137 2.65 -51.13 -23.73
CA GLN A 137 2.80 -50.17 -22.63
C GLN A 137 3.85 -49.09 -22.97
N SER A 138 4.98 -49.47 -23.56
CA SER A 138 6.00 -48.53 -24.05
C SER A 138 5.44 -47.62 -25.14
N ALA A 139 4.65 -48.14 -26.08
CA ALA A 139 4.03 -47.35 -27.15
C ALA A 139 3.03 -46.32 -26.59
N ILE A 140 2.21 -46.73 -25.61
CA ILE A 140 1.28 -45.82 -24.91
C ILE A 140 2.04 -44.71 -24.20
N TYR A 141 3.11 -45.04 -23.46
CA TYR A 141 3.89 -44.02 -22.77
C TYR A 141 4.57 -43.05 -23.73
N GLN A 142 5.09 -43.51 -24.87
CA GLN A 142 5.65 -42.62 -25.89
C GLN A 142 4.59 -41.66 -26.46
N GLN A 143 3.42 -42.19 -26.81
CA GLN A 143 2.32 -41.35 -27.30
C GLN A 143 1.92 -40.30 -26.27
N LEU A 144 1.84 -40.66 -24.99
CA LEU A 144 1.45 -39.75 -23.90
C LEU A 144 2.51 -38.66 -23.68
N ILE A 145 3.79 -39.01 -23.78
CA ILE A 145 4.92 -38.06 -23.74
C ILE A 145 4.84 -37.08 -24.91
N ASP A 146 4.54 -37.57 -26.12
CA ASP A 146 4.49 -36.72 -27.31
C ASP A 146 3.28 -35.78 -27.30
N THR A 147 2.10 -36.27 -26.89
CA THR A 147 0.94 -35.39 -26.68
C THR A 147 1.21 -34.31 -25.65
N GLU A 148 1.91 -34.64 -24.56
CA GLU A 148 2.26 -33.67 -23.52
C GLU A 148 3.26 -32.62 -24.01
N LYS A 149 4.19 -32.99 -24.89
CA LYS A 149 5.11 -32.04 -25.54
C LYS A 149 4.36 -31.09 -26.46
N GLU A 150 3.48 -31.62 -27.31
CA GLU A 150 2.66 -30.80 -28.23
C GLU A 150 1.81 -29.77 -27.47
N TRP A 151 1.14 -30.21 -26.39
CA TRP A 151 0.38 -29.32 -25.52
C TRP A 151 1.24 -28.22 -24.90
N LYS A 152 2.47 -28.55 -24.47
CA LYS A 152 3.43 -27.57 -23.93
C LYS A 152 3.91 -26.59 -24.98
N ASP A 153 4.17 -27.05 -26.19
CA ASP A 153 4.66 -26.23 -27.29
C ASP A 153 3.56 -25.28 -27.80
N GLU A 154 2.32 -25.76 -27.91
CA GLU A 154 1.16 -24.92 -28.25
C GLU A 154 0.92 -23.85 -27.17
N ARG A 155 1.01 -24.24 -25.89
CA ARG A 155 0.87 -23.29 -24.78
C ARG A 155 1.99 -22.25 -24.78
N ARG A 156 3.23 -22.66 -25.04
CA ARG A 156 4.38 -21.76 -25.15
C ARG A 156 4.20 -20.76 -26.29
N LEU A 157 3.75 -21.23 -27.45
CA LEU A 157 3.50 -20.37 -28.61
C LEU A 157 2.42 -19.32 -28.31
N LYS A 158 1.33 -19.70 -27.65
CA LYS A 158 0.27 -18.75 -27.23
C LYS A 158 0.81 -17.69 -26.28
N LEU A 159 1.61 -18.09 -25.28
CA LEU A 159 2.22 -17.16 -24.34
C LEU A 159 3.22 -16.22 -25.03
N GLU A 160 3.97 -16.70 -26.01
CA GLU A 160 4.90 -15.88 -26.79
C GLU A 160 4.16 -14.86 -27.67
N GLN A 161 3.03 -15.26 -28.27
CA GLN A 161 2.16 -14.33 -29.00
C GLN A 161 1.58 -13.24 -28.09
N GLU A 162 1.05 -13.61 -26.91
CA GLU A 162 0.53 -12.66 -25.92
C GLU A 162 1.63 -11.70 -25.43
N TYR A 163 2.83 -12.22 -25.17
CA TYR A 163 3.99 -11.42 -24.79
C TYR A 163 4.36 -10.41 -25.88
N ASN A 164 4.42 -10.85 -27.14
CA ASN A 164 4.74 -9.98 -28.27
C ASN A 164 3.68 -8.90 -28.48
N GLN A 165 2.39 -9.25 -28.36
CA GLN A 165 1.29 -8.27 -28.43
C GLN A 165 1.40 -7.24 -27.31
N SER A 166 1.64 -7.68 -26.07
CA SER A 166 1.82 -6.80 -24.92
C SER A 166 3.03 -5.88 -25.08
N SER A 167 4.15 -6.40 -25.59
CA SER A 167 5.37 -5.64 -25.87
C SER A 167 5.14 -4.53 -26.91
N VAL A 168 4.40 -4.82 -27.99
CA VAL A 168 4.04 -3.82 -29.01
C VAL A 168 3.18 -2.70 -28.39
N ILE A 169 2.19 -3.07 -27.57
CA ILE A 169 1.34 -2.09 -26.88
C ILE A 169 2.15 -1.22 -25.91
N LEU A 170 3.06 -1.82 -25.14
CA LEU A 170 3.92 -1.07 -24.23
C LEU A 170 4.82 -0.08 -24.98
N ASN A 171 5.36 -0.48 -26.14
CA ASN A 171 6.18 0.39 -26.96
C ASN A 171 5.37 1.54 -27.57
N SER A 172 4.14 1.29 -28.03
CA SER A 172 3.27 2.35 -28.56
C SER A 172 2.83 3.33 -27.46
N LEU A 173 2.50 2.83 -26.27
CA LEU A 173 2.19 3.66 -25.10
C LEU A 173 3.41 4.49 -24.67
N ARG A 174 4.61 3.91 -24.68
CA ARG A 174 5.85 4.64 -24.36
C ARG A 174 6.12 5.76 -25.36
N ALA A 175 5.93 5.51 -26.66
CA ALA A 175 6.09 6.53 -27.69
C ALA A 175 5.06 7.67 -27.51
N SER A 176 3.79 7.33 -27.32
CA SER A 176 2.72 8.29 -27.04
C SER A 176 3.02 9.14 -25.80
N ASN A 177 3.49 8.51 -24.71
CA ASN A 177 3.85 9.23 -23.49
C ASN A 177 5.06 10.17 -23.69
N SER A 178 6.03 9.76 -24.51
CA SER A 178 7.15 10.64 -24.90
C SER A 178 6.69 11.85 -25.70
N ASP A 179 5.75 11.66 -26.64
CA ASP A 179 5.23 12.76 -27.45
C ASP A 179 4.35 13.70 -26.63
N LEU A 180 3.55 13.17 -25.71
CA LEU A 180 2.78 13.98 -24.77
C LEU A 180 3.70 14.77 -23.83
N GLY A 181 4.82 14.17 -23.38
CA GLY A 181 5.86 14.86 -22.61
C GLY A 181 6.43 16.06 -23.37
N ARG A 182 6.78 15.89 -24.65
CA ARG A 182 7.26 16.99 -25.52
C ARG A 182 6.21 18.09 -25.70
N GLN A 183 4.93 17.71 -25.84
CA GLN A 183 3.84 18.69 -25.94
C GLN A 183 3.72 19.52 -24.66
N VAL A 184 3.77 18.87 -23.50
CA VAL A 184 3.74 19.55 -22.19
C VAL A 184 4.91 20.52 -22.05
N GLU A 185 6.13 20.11 -22.41
CA GLU A 185 7.31 20.99 -22.40
C GLU A 185 7.14 22.21 -23.32
N SER A 186 6.60 22.00 -24.53
CA SER A 186 6.33 23.10 -25.48
C SER A 186 5.29 24.09 -24.95
N LEU A 187 4.26 23.59 -24.26
CA LEU A 187 3.23 24.42 -23.66
C LEU A 187 3.77 25.21 -22.47
N TYR A 188 4.64 24.61 -21.64
CA TYR A 188 5.32 25.33 -20.58
C TYR A 188 6.22 26.44 -21.13
N ALA A 189 6.99 26.17 -22.18
CA ALA A 189 7.81 27.19 -22.84
C ALA A 189 6.96 28.34 -23.42
N ALA A 190 5.83 28.01 -24.08
CA ALA A 190 4.92 29.01 -24.63
C ALA A 190 4.26 29.86 -23.53
N ARG A 191 3.87 29.23 -22.42
CA ARG A 191 3.33 29.92 -21.23
C ARG A 191 4.37 30.89 -20.67
N ASP A 192 5.61 30.48 -20.54
CA ASP A 192 6.67 31.30 -19.96
C ASP A 192 6.99 32.50 -20.86
N ASP A 193 7.04 32.32 -22.18
CA ASP A 193 7.18 33.43 -23.13
C ASP A 193 5.99 34.41 -23.06
N ALA A 194 4.76 33.90 -22.97
CA ALA A 194 3.57 34.72 -22.79
C ALA A 194 3.61 35.51 -21.47
N TYR A 195 4.06 34.88 -20.38
CA TYR A 195 4.22 35.54 -19.08
C TYR A 195 5.25 36.66 -19.13
N GLN A 196 6.40 36.44 -19.79
CA GLN A 196 7.41 37.48 -19.99
C GLN A 196 6.89 38.65 -20.81
N LYS A 197 6.11 38.38 -21.88
CA LYS A 197 5.44 39.42 -22.67
C LYS A 197 4.45 40.23 -21.83
N TYR A 198 3.64 39.56 -21.01
CA TYR A 198 2.71 40.21 -20.09
C TYR A 198 3.43 41.11 -19.09
N LEU A 199 4.54 40.64 -18.51
CA LEU A 199 5.33 41.41 -17.54
C LEU A 199 5.91 42.68 -18.18
N ARG A 200 6.47 42.56 -19.40
CA ARG A 200 6.97 43.72 -20.17
C ARG A 200 5.86 44.72 -20.46
N LEU A 201 4.72 44.25 -20.96
CA LEU A 201 3.59 45.12 -21.27
C LEU A 201 3.05 45.84 -20.02
N THR A 202 3.04 45.15 -18.87
CA THR A 202 2.62 45.73 -17.58
C THR A 202 3.59 46.83 -17.15
N HIS A 203 4.90 46.61 -17.31
CA HIS A 203 5.91 47.61 -17.03
C HIS A 203 5.78 48.84 -17.95
N ASP A 204 5.63 48.61 -19.26
CA ASP A 204 5.44 49.67 -20.26
C ASP A 204 4.17 50.47 -19.98
N TRP A 205 3.07 49.80 -19.63
CA TRP A 205 1.82 50.45 -19.24
C TRP A 205 1.99 51.32 -17.99
N SER A 206 2.70 50.84 -16.98
CA SER A 206 3.02 51.63 -15.77
C SER A 206 3.83 52.88 -16.11
N ASN A 207 4.84 52.74 -16.98
CA ASN A 207 5.66 53.86 -17.45
C ASN A 207 4.83 54.87 -18.24
N MET A 208 3.97 54.43 -19.17
CA MET A 208 3.06 55.29 -19.92
C MET A 208 2.08 56.02 -18.99
N LYS A 209 1.56 55.34 -17.96
CA LYS A 209 0.67 55.95 -16.96
C LYS A 209 1.40 57.02 -16.15
N LYS A 210 2.67 56.80 -15.79
CA LYS A 210 3.51 57.80 -15.13
C LYS A 210 3.73 59.02 -16.03
N GLN A 211 4.15 58.81 -17.29
CA GLN A 211 4.36 59.89 -18.26
C GLN A 211 3.07 60.69 -18.52
N SER A 212 1.93 60.01 -18.66
CA SER A 212 0.63 60.67 -18.83
C SER A 212 0.28 61.57 -17.64
N LYS A 213 0.53 61.12 -16.41
CA LYS A 213 0.37 61.96 -15.21
C LYS A 213 1.33 63.16 -15.21
N GLU A 214 2.59 62.97 -15.58
CA GLU A 214 3.58 64.05 -15.69
C GLU A 214 3.17 65.10 -16.73
N TRP A 215 2.70 64.66 -17.90
CA TRP A 215 2.19 65.56 -18.94
C TRP A 215 0.91 66.28 -18.51
N ALA A 216 -0.01 65.61 -17.82
CA ALA A 216 -1.21 66.24 -17.28
C ALA A 216 -0.87 67.33 -16.25
N LEU A 217 0.08 67.05 -15.35
CA LEU A 217 0.57 68.01 -14.38
C LEU A 217 1.24 69.22 -15.07
N ASN A 218 2.12 68.97 -16.04
CA ASN A 218 2.78 70.04 -16.77
C ASN A 218 1.78 70.90 -17.54
N MET A 219 0.80 70.27 -18.20
CA MET A 219 -0.29 70.97 -18.87
C MET A 219 -1.09 71.86 -17.90
N GLN A 220 -1.40 71.37 -16.70
CA GLN A 220 -2.09 72.16 -15.68
C GLN A 220 -1.22 73.34 -15.20
N LEU A 221 0.08 73.12 -15.01
CA LEU A 221 1.02 74.18 -14.66
C LEU A 221 1.04 75.29 -15.72
N LEU A 222 1.17 74.92 -17.00
CA LEU A 222 1.13 75.89 -18.11
C LEU A 222 -0.23 76.62 -18.17
N LYS A 223 -1.35 75.91 -18.01
CA LYS A 223 -2.68 76.54 -17.96
C LYS A 223 -2.77 77.57 -16.85
N ASN A 224 -2.26 77.24 -15.66
CA ASN A 224 -2.24 78.13 -14.51
C ASN A 224 -1.34 79.35 -14.78
N GLN A 225 -0.15 79.15 -15.35
CA GLN A 225 0.74 80.26 -15.74
C GLN A 225 0.08 81.18 -16.78
N ILE A 226 -0.55 80.64 -17.82
CA ILE A 226 -1.27 81.43 -18.83
C ILE A 226 -2.41 82.21 -18.18
N ALA A 227 -3.20 81.59 -17.30
CA ALA A 227 -4.28 82.26 -16.58
C ALA A 227 -3.75 83.40 -15.71
N PHE A 228 -2.65 83.17 -14.98
CA PHE A 228 -1.98 84.19 -14.18
C PHE A 228 -1.53 85.39 -15.04
N TYR A 229 -0.83 85.15 -16.15
CA TYR A 229 -0.39 86.23 -17.04
C TYR A 229 -1.57 86.97 -17.69
N LYS A 230 -2.65 86.27 -18.05
CA LYS A 230 -3.89 86.90 -18.54
C LYS A 230 -4.53 87.78 -17.47
N ASN A 231 -4.62 87.32 -16.23
CA ASN A 231 -5.16 88.09 -15.11
C ASN A 231 -4.31 89.33 -14.81
N LEU A 232 -2.98 89.17 -14.80
CA LEU A 232 -2.02 90.26 -14.61
C LEU A 232 -2.15 91.32 -15.71
N ARG A 233 -2.21 90.90 -16.97
CA ARG A 233 -2.41 91.81 -18.11
C ARG A 233 -3.75 92.52 -18.04
N SER A 234 -4.83 91.80 -17.72
CA SER A 234 -6.18 92.38 -17.61
C SER A 234 -6.27 93.42 -16.48
N HIS A 235 -5.62 93.19 -15.35
CA HIS A 235 -5.54 94.15 -14.25
C HIS A 235 -4.67 95.36 -14.61
N SER A 236 -3.54 95.13 -15.28
CA SER A 236 -2.68 96.22 -15.78
C SER A 236 -3.44 97.10 -16.76
N THR A 237 -4.11 96.53 -17.77
CA THR A 237 -4.94 97.27 -18.73
C THR A 237 -6.08 98.01 -18.03
N ARG A 238 -6.77 97.39 -17.06
CA ARG A 238 -7.82 98.05 -16.28
C ARG A 238 -7.27 99.26 -15.52
N GLY A 239 -6.10 99.14 -14.89
CA GLY A 239 -5.41 100.25 -14.22
C GLY A 239 -5.09 101.41 -15.17
N TYR A 240 -4.63 101.13 -16.39
CA TYR A 240 -4.39 102.15 -17.41
C TYR A 240 -5.68 102.78 -17.95
N THR A 241 -6.78 102.03 -18.09
CA THR A 241 -8.07 102.55 -18.58
C THR A 241 -8.87 103.32 -17.53
N SER A 242 -8.63 103.08 -16.25
CA SER A 242 -9.44 103.68 -15.17
C SER A 242 -8.93 105.05 -14.71
N VAL A 243 -7.67 105.42 -14.94
CA VAL A 243 -7.21 106.80 -14.70
C VAL A 243 -5.99 107.13 -15.57
N SER A 244 -6.04 108.28 -16.24
CA SER A 244 -4.89 109.11 -16.61
C SER A 244 -4.09 109.57 -15.36
N GLY A 245 -3.63 108.65 -14.49
CA GLY A 245 -2.93 108.98 -13.23
C GLY A 245 -3.14 108.07 -12.02
N GLY A 246 -3.58 106.82 -12.15
CA GLY A 246 -3.79 105.90 -11.02
C GLY A 246 -2.72 104.82 -10.92
N THR A 247 -1.91 104.81 -9.86
CA THR A 247 -0.86 103.82 -9.65
C THR A 247 -1.44 102.42 -9.39
N PHE A 248 -0.93 101.40 -10.08
CA PHE A 248 -1.29 99.99 -9.91
C PHE A 248 -1.12 99.53 -8.45
N ASP A 249 -2.23 99.18 -7.78
CA ASP A 249 -2.19 98.62 -6.41
C ASP A 249 -1.83 97.12 -6.44
N VAL A 250 -0.52 96.89 -6.44
CA VAL A 250 0.11 95.56 -6.40
C VAL A 250 -0.45 94.72 -5.25
N LYS A 251 -0.75 95.32 -4.09
CA LYS A 251 -1.17 94.58 -2.88
C LYS A 251 -2.56 93.98 -3.03
N GLN A 252 -3.50 94.74 -3.58
CA GLN A 252 -4.85 94.22 -3.82
C GLN A 252 -4.88 93.13 -4.89
N PHE A 253 -4.06 93.24 -5.94
CA PHE A 253 -3.93 92.19 -6.96
C PHE A 253 -3.46 90.86 -6.34
N TRP A 254 -2.37 90.89 -5.57
CA TRP A 254 -1.87 89.67 -4.90
C TRP A 254 -2.84 89.11 -3.87
N ALA A 255 -3.55 89.96 -3.11
CA ALA A 255 -4.55 89.50 -2.16
C ALA A 255 -5.70 88.73 -2.84
N LEU A 256 -6.21 89.25 -3.97
CA LEU A 256 -7.27 88.60 -4.72
C LEU A 256 -6.80 87.32 -5.43
N GLU A 257 -5.58 87.30 -5.95
CA GLU A 257 -5.05 86.11 -6.63
C GLU A 257 -4.70 85.00 -5.63
N LEU A 258 -4.14 85.35 -4.46
CA LEU A 258 -3.91 84.39 -3.38
C LEU A 258 -5.22 83.82 -2.82
N ASP A 259 -6.25 84.64 -2.62
CA ASP A 259 -7.56 84.16 -2.18
C ASP A 259 -8.17 83.15 -3.17
N LYS A 260 -8.06 83.41 -4.48
CA LYS A 260 -8.48 82.45 -5.50
C LYS A 260 -7.68 81.15 -5.47
N VAL A 261 -6.35 81.23 -5.32
CA VAL A 261 -5.49 80.05 -5.23
C VAL A 261 -5.84 79.23 -3.99
N ILE A 262 -6.01 79.86 -2.84
CA ILE A 262 -6.39 79.19 -1.58
C ILE A 262 -7.75 78.51 -1.72
N LYS A 263 -8.74 79.20 -2.31
CA LYS A 263 -10.07 78.60 -2.58
C LYS A 263 -10.00 77.43 -3.55
N SER A 264 -9.14 77.49 -4.57
CA SER A 264 -8.91 76.37 -5.49
C SER A 264 -8.27 75.19 -4.77
N ILE A 265 -7.19 75.42 -4.02
CA ILE A 265 -6.50 74.37 -3.25
C ILE A 265 -7.47 73.69 -2.30
N ARG A 266 -8.30 74.46 -1.58
CA ARG A 266 -9.28 73.90 -0.65
C ARG A 266 -10.30 73.01 -1.35
N ARG A 267 -10.81 73.44 -2.51
CA ARG A 267 -11.73 72.66 -3.34
C ARG A 267 -11.08 71.37 -3.85
N ASP A 268 -9.82 71.45 -4.30
CA ASP A 268 -9.07 70.30 -4.80
C ASP A 268 -8.81 69.28 -3.67
N PHE A 269 -8.50 69.74 -2.45
CA PHE A 269 -8.38 68.88 -1.27
C PHE A 269 -9.70 68.22 -0.89
N GLU A 270 -10.81 68.97 -0.88
CA GLU A 270 -12.14 68.42 -0.61
C GLU A 270 -12.51 67.34 -1.65
N GLN A 271 -12.19 67.57 -2.93
CA GLN A 271 -12.40 66.59 -3.99
C GLN A 271 -11.49 65.36 -3.83
N LEU A 272 -10.21 65.54 -3.52
CA LEU A 272 -9.27 64.44 -3.28
C LEU A 272 -9.71 63.58 -2.09
N TYR A 273 -10.10 64.20 -0.99
CA TYR A 273 -10.59 63.49 0.19
C TYR A 273 -11.90 62.73 -0.11
N GLY A 274 -12.82 63.36 -0.86
CA GLY A 274 -14.07 62.73 -1.26
C GLY A 274 -13.89 61.55 -2.24
N THR A 275 -12.85 61.56 -3.08
CA THR A 275 -12.49 60.41 -3.94
C THR A 275 -11.82 59.31 -3.15
N PHE A 276 -10.83 59.65 -2.30
CA PHE A 276 -10.16 58.69 -1.42
C PHE A 276 -11.15 57.94 -0.51
N GLN A 277 -12.09 58.65 0.10
CA GLN A 277 -13.12 58.04 0.95
C GLN A 277 -14.04 57.10 0.18
N ARG A 278 -14.44 57.46 -1.06
CA ARG A 278 -15.22 56.56 -1.92
C ARG A 278 -14.41 55.31 -2.26
N ASP A 279 -13.17 55.45 -2.68
CA ASP A 279 -12.32 54.31 -3.07
C ASP A 279 -12.09 53.35 -1.91
N MET A 280 -11.82 53.87 -0.70
CA MET A 280 -11.72 53.07 0.52
C MET A 280 -13.02 52.33 0.86
N THR A 281 -14.16 52.99 0.70
CA THR A 281 -15.48 52.38 0.94
C THR A 281 -15.74 51.24 -0.05
N VAL A 282 -15.44 51.45 -1.34
CA VAL A 282 -15.56 50.42 -2.37
C VAL A 282 -14.65 49.24 -2.06
N TYR A 283 -13.39 49.49 -1.69
CA TYR A 283 -12.44 48.45 -1.31
C TYR A 283 -12.96 47.59 -0.16
N TYR A 284 -13.39 48.21 0.94
CA TYR A 284 -13.91 47.45 2.08
C TYR A 284 -15.18 46.68 1.74
N ASN A 285 -16.10 47.27 0.97
CA ASN A 285 -17.29 46.55 0.51
C ASN A 285 -16.91 45.33 -0.34
N THR A 286 -15.98 45.46 -1.28
CA THR A 286 -15.52 44.32 -2.09
C THR A 286 -14.89 43.22 -1.24
N GLN A 287 -14.10 43.58 -0.21
CA GLN A 287 -13.50 42.61 0.70
C GLN A 287 -14.55 41.92 1.59
N LEU A 288 -15.59 42.65 2.02
CA LEU A 288 -16.71 42.06 2.76
C LEU A 288 -17.52 41.10 1.89
N ASP A 289 -17.75 41.44 0.61
CA ASP A 289 -18.45 40.58 -0.35
C ASP A 289 -17.65 39.29 -0.64
N GLU A 290 -16.32 39.40 -0.82
CA GLU A 290 -15.43 38.24 -0.98
C GLU A 290 -15.46 37.32 0.25
N LEU A 291 -15.34 37.88 1.46
CA LEU A 291 -15.40 37.11 2.70
C LEU A 291 -16.77 36.44 2.88
N ALA A 292 -17.85 37.15 2.56
CA ALA A 292 -19.21 36.58 2.61
C ALA A 292 -19.35 35.39 1.66
N ALA A 293 -18.80 35.50 0.43
CA ALA A 293 -18.79 34.41 -0.53
C ALA A 293 -17.97 33.19 -0.04
N GLU A 294 -16.82 33.40 0.60
CA GLU A 294 -16.01 32.33 1.18
C GLU A 294 -16.75 31.61 2.32
N ILE A 295 -17.40 32.37 3.21
CA ILE A 295 -18.24 31.81 4.28
C ILE A 295 -19.40 30.99 3.68
N GLU A 296 -20.06 31.49 2.64
CA GLU A 296 -21.13 30.74 1.99
C GLU A 296 -20.61 29.46 1.34
N GLN A 297 -19.44 29.50 0.69
CA GLN A 297 -18.83 28.35 0.06
C GLN A 297 -18.45 27.27 1.09
N THR A 298 -17.84 27.66 2.21
CA THR A 298 -17.49 26.74 3.31
C THR A 298 -18.72 26.11 3.94
N LEU A 299 -19.80 26.87 4.17
CA LEU A 299 -21.07 26.34 4.64
C LEU A 299 -21.69 25.34 3.66
N ARG A 300 -21.61 25.59 2.35
CA ARG A 300 -22.09 24.65 1.32
C ARG A 300 -21.30 23.34 1.35
N TYR A 301 -19.97 23.39 1.47
CA TYR A 301 -19.14 22.18 1.60
C TYR A 301 -19.51 21.37 2.84
N GLN A 302 -19.60 22.03 4.01
CA GLN A 302 -20.00 21.36 5.25
C GLN A 302 -21.40 20.73 5.14
N SER A 303 -22.37 21.43 4.54
CA SER A 303 -23.73 20.90 4.34
C SER A 303 -23.75 19.68 3.43
N THR A 304 -22.98 19.66 2.34
CA THR A 304 -22.88 18.50 1.45
C THR A 304 -22.19 17.29 2.08
N GLU A 305 -21.19 17.52 2.94
CA GLU A 305 -20.50 16.43 3.67
C GLU A 305 -21.35 15.84 4.79
N ILE A 306 -22.22 16.63 5.42
CA ILE A 306 -23.16 16.14 6.44
C ILE A 306 -24.35 15.43 5.79
N GLN A 307 -24.79 15.85 4.60
CA GLN A 307 -25.91 15.19 3.89
C GLN A 307 -25.54 13.84 3.24
N THR A 308 -24.26 13.50 3.12
CA THR A 308 -23.82 12.27 2.45
C THR A 308 -24.06 11.01 3.30
N PHE A 309 -24.25 11.16 4.62
CA PHE A 309 -24.48 10.05 5.54
C PHE A 309 -25.70 10.30 6.41
N SER A 310 -26.51 9.26 6.63
CA SER A 310 -27.52 9.30 7.69
C SER A 310 -27.40 8.06 8.57
N THR A 311 -27.42 8.27 9.88
CA THR A 311 -27.77 7.23 10.85
C THR A 311 -29.28 7.02 10.78
N ARG A 312 -29.74 5.79 10.52
CA ARG A 312 -31.15 5.44 10.50
C ARG A 312 -31.47 4.53 11.70
N GLU A 313 -32.63 4.83 12.30
CA GLU A 313 -33.43 4.07 13.26
C GLU A 313 -32.70 2.92 13.98
N CYS A 314 -32.46 3.10 15.27
CA CYS A 314 -32.25 1.99 16.19
C CYS A 314 -33.65 1.48 16.57
N PRO A 315 -33.97 0.20 16.35
CA PRO A 315 -35.24 -0.31 16.81
C PRO A 315 -35.33 -0.15 18.34
N PRO A 316 -36.54 0.02 18.90
CA PRO A 316 -36.73 0.32 20.32
C PRO A 316 -36.24 -0.79 21.27
N ASP A 317 -35.79 -1.92 20.75
CA ASP A 317 -35.14 -3.03 21.47
C ASP A 317 -33.62 -2.87 21.60
N GLY A 318 -33.01 -1.86 20.95
CA GLY A 318 -31.56 -1.65 20.96
C GLY A 318 -30.77 -2.72 20.18
N ALA A 319 -31.41 -3.43 19.25
CA ALA A 319 -30.79 -4.57 18.56
C ALA A 319 -29.66 -4.17 17.59
N TYR A 320 -29.82 -3.08 16.82
CA TYR A 320 -28.81 -2.61 15.87
C TYR A 320 -28.86 -1.11 15.59
N ILE A 321 -27.78 -0.56 15.03
CA ILE A 321 -27.71 0.78 14.43
C ILE A 321 -27.51 0.61 12.92
N SER A 322 -28.23 1.36 12.09
CA SER A 322 -28.03 1.37 10.65
C SER A 322 -27.40 2.66 10.16
N LEU A 323 -26.40 2.54 9.28
CA LEU A 323 -25.72 3.64 8.59
C LEU A 323 -26.06 3.53 7.10
N LEU A 324 -26.48 4.63 6.49
CA LEU A 324 -26.81 4.70 5.08
C LEU A 324 -25.93 5.73 4.39
N ASN A 325 -25.31 5.33 3.28
CA ASN A 325 -24.60 6.24 2.38
C ASN A 325 -25.57 6.78 1.33
N HIS A 326 -25.82 8.09 1.32
CA HIS A 326 -26.67 8.76 0.33
C HIS A 326 -25.91 9.20 -0.92
N SER A 327 -24.60 8.95 -1.00
CA SER A 327 -23.82 9.24 -2.19
C SER A 327 -24.34 8.40 -3.36
N PRO A 328 -24.65 9.02 -4.51
CA PRO A 328 -25.17 8.32 -5.68
C PRO A 328 -24.11 7.47 -6.39
N ASP A 329 -22.83 7.83 -6.28
CA ASP A 329 -21.72 7.25 -7.06
C ASP A 329 -20.44 6.99 -6.24
N LYS A 330 -20.33 7.54 -5.03
CA LYS A 330 -19.11 7.46 -4.21
C LYS A 330 -19.14 6.32 -3.18
N THR A 331 -18.16 5.42 -3.28
CA THR A 331 -17.82 4.48 -2.20
C THR A 331 -16.96 5.21 -1.17
N VAL A 332 -17.30 5.11 0.12
CA VAL A 332 -16.57 5.80 1.19
C VAL A 332 -15.97 4.81 2.17
N ASP A 333 -14.69 5.00 2.47
CA ASP A 333 -14.01 4.29 3.54
C ASP A 333 -14.42 4.88 4.90
N ILE A 334 -15.07 4.05 5.71
CA ILE A 334 -15.54 4.39 7.05
C ILE A 334 -14.76 3.63 8.13
N SER A 335 -13.60 3.08 7.76
CA SER A 335 -12.68 2.46 8.70
C SER A 335 -12.32 3.42 9.82
N ARG A 336 -12.32 2.93 11.07
CA ARG A 336 -11.99 3.70 12.29
C ARG A 336 -12.91 4.88 12.60
N TRP A 337 -14.04 5.02 11.91
CA TRP A 337 -15.03 6.01 12.31
C TRP A 337 -15.68 5.60 13.63
N LEU A 338 -16.06 6.59 14.42
CA LEU A 338 -16.59 6.41 15.77
C LEU A 338 -18.10 6.60 15.76
N ILE A 339 -18.81 5.63 16.32
CA ILE A 339 -20.23 5.74 16.63
C ILE A 339 -20.36 6.04 18.11
N LYS A 340 -21.03 7.14 18.42
CA LYS A 340 -21.33 7.56 19.78
C LYS A 340 -22.85 7.58 19.95
N ARG A 341 -23.38 6.79 20.89
CA ARG A 341 -24.81 6.79 21.22
C ARG A 341 -25.00 7.25 22.66
N GLN A 342 -25.79 8.30 22.85
CA GLN A 342 -26.12 8.87 24.15
C GLN A 342 -27.60 8.60 24.45
N ILE A 343 -27.89 8.10 25.66
CA ILE A 343 -29.24 7.76 26.13
C ILE A 343 -29.55 8.57 27.39
N ASP A 344 -30.66 9.28 27.35
CA ASP A 344 -31.21 10.13 28.42
C ASP A 344 -30.19 11.10 29.03
N GLY A 345 -29.22 11.52 28.22
CA GLY A 345 -28.12 12.38 28.64
C GLY A 345 -27.09 11.73 29.59
N LYS A 346 -27.27 10.46 29.99
CA LYS A 346 -26.51 9.81 31.07
C LYS A 346 -25.64 8.65 30.62
N ILE A 347 -26.14 7.80 29.73
CA ILE A 347 -25.40 6.60 29.28
C ILE A 347 -24.80 6.89 27.92
N GLU A 348 -23.50 6.64 27.76
CA GLU A 348 -22.78 6.85 26.50
C GLU A 348 -22.12 5.54 26.04
N TYR A 349 -22.51 5.06 24.87
CA TYR A 349 -21.85 3.97 24.18
C TYR A 349 -20.94 4.52 23.09
N ARG A 350 -19.71 4.00 23.02
CA ARG A 350 -18.73 4.34 21.98
C ARG A 350 -18.29 3.07 21.28
N TYR A 351 -18.30 3.09 19.95
CA TYR A 351 -17.86 1.96 19.15
C TYR A 351 -17.07 2.46 17.95
N THR A 352 -15.85 1.95 17.80
CA THR A 352 -14.98 2.28 16.66
C THR A 352 -15.12 1.19 15.61
N LEU A 353 -15.38 1.59 14.37
CA LEU A 353 -15.49 0.66 13.26
C LEU A 353 -14.13 -0.01 12.95
N PRO A 354 -14.12 -1.34 12.68
CA PRO A 354 -12.92 -2.06 12.24
C PRO A 354 -12.29 -1.50 10.95
N ASP A 355 -11.02 -1.86 10.73
CA ASP A 355 -10.30 -1.52 9.50
C ASP A 355 -10.85 -2.27 8.27
N GLY A 356 -10.88 -1.59 7.12
CA GLY A 356 -11.25 -2.17 5.83
C GLY A 356 -12.75 -2.13 5.50
N ILE A 357 -13.53 -1.27 6.16
CA ILE A 357 -14.96 -1.13 5.92
C ILE A 357 -15.22 -0.03 4.88
N HIS A 358 -15.72 -0.43 3.71
CA HIS A 358 -16.07 0.47 2.63
C HIS A 358 -17.58 0.44 2.36
N LEU A 359 -18.25 1.57 2.55
CA LEU A 359 -19.67 1.71 2.31
C LEU A 359 -19.92 2.16 0.86
N ARG A 360 -20.53 1.27 0.07
CA ARG A 360 -20.83 1.50 -1.35
C ARG A 360 -21.88 2.62 -1.53
N PRO A 361 -22.01 3.20 -2.74
CA PRO A 361 -23.05 4.18 -3.04
C PRO A 361 -24.43 3.58 -2.75
N THR A 362 -25.33 4.32 -2.10
CA THR A 362 -26.65 3.84 -1.66
C THR A 362 -26.63 2.60 -0.76
N GLY A 363 -25.47 2.23 -0.22
CA GLY A 363 -25.27 1.06 0.62
C GLY A 363 -25.64 1.30 2.07
N GLU A 364 -26.07 0.24 2.75
CA GLU A 364 -26.49 0.25 4.16
C GLU A 364 -25.58 -0.66 4.98
N LEU A 365 -25.06 -0.18 6.11
CA LEU A 365 -24.32 -0.96 7.09
C LEU A 365 -25.14 -1.09 8.37
N ARG A 366 -25.42 -2.32 8.81
CA ARG A 366 -26.08 -2.61 10.08
C ARG A 366 -25.10 -3.12 11.10
N ILE A 367 -25.13 -2.55 12.29
CA ILE A 367 -24.21 -2.88 13.38
C ILE A 367 -25.04 -3.39 14.54
N TYR A 368 -25.03 -4.71 14.71
CA TYR A 368 -25.79 -5.42 15.73
C TYR A 368 -25.05 -5.39 17.07
N SER A 369 -25.81 -5.27 18.16
CA SER A 369 -25.32 -5.60 19.50
C SER A 369 -25.22 -7.11 19.68
N THR A 370 -24.54 -7.56 20.74
CA THR A 370 -24.40 -9.00 21.01
C THR A 370 -25.78 -9.68 21.20
N GLN A 371 -26.71 -9.02 21.88
CA GLN A 371 -28.09 -9.51 22.06
C GLN A 371 -28.89 -9.47 20.75
N GLY A 372 -28.75 -8.40 19.96
CA GLY A 372 -29.43 -8.27 18.67
C GLY A 372 -28.96 -9.30 17.64
N ALA A 373 -27.66 -9.64 17.65
CA ALA A 373 -27.09 -10.66 16.77
C ALA A 373 -27.64 -12.07 17.09
N ALA A 374 -27.90 -12.38 18.37
CA ALA A 374 -28.49 -13.66 18.78
C ALA A 374 -29.92 -13.87 18.25
N THR A 375 -30.63 -12.79 17.95
CA THR A 375 -32.00 -12.84 17.38
C THR A 375 -31.98 -13.13 15.87
N VAL A 376 -30.86 -12.85 15.19
CA VAL A 376 -30.68 -13.07 13.76
C VAL A 376 -29.94 -14.38 13.54
N LYS A 377 -30.68 -15.47 13.31
CA LYS A 377 -30.18 -16.87 13.18
C LYS A 377 -29.20 -17.14 12.01
N SER A 378 -28.67 -16.12 11.34
CA SER A 378 -27.90 -16.26 10.10
C SER A 378 -26.78 -15.23 9.93
N LEU A 379 -26.18 -14.70 11.00
CA LEU A 379 -24.98 -13.85 10.88
C LEU A 379 -23.72 -14.70 10.67
N LYS A 380 -23.64 -15.39 9.53
CA LYS A 380 -22.33 -15.68 8.95
C LYS A 380 -21.83 -14.36 8.37
N THR A 381 -20.58 -14.00 8.65
CA THR A 381 -19.84 -12.88 8.05
C THR A 381 -19.89 -12.98 6.52
N TYR A 382 -21.00 -12.58 5.91
CA TYR A 382 -21.26 -12.76 4.49
C TYR A 382 -20.79 -11.50 3.78
N ARG A 383 -19.54 -11.58 3.32
CA ARG A 383 -19.01 -10.71 2.27
C ARG A 383 -19.59 -11.19 0.94
N SER A 384 -20.85 -10.85 0.68
CA SER A 384 -21.48 -11.03 -0.64
C SER A 384 -21.08 -9.84 -1.51
N ASP A 385 -20.32 -10.08 -2.58
CA ASP A 385 -19.84 -9.02 -3.50
C ASP A 385 -20.97 -8.30 -4.24
N THR A 386 -22.22 -8.77 -4.15
CA THR A 386 -23.41 -8.20 -4.82
C THR A 386 -24.43 -7.56 -3.88
N SER A 387 -24.25 -7.66 -2.56
CA SER A 387 -25.18 -7.03 -1.60
C SER A 387 -24.81 -5.57 -1.37
N THR A 388 -25.78 -4.66 -1.49
CA THR A 388 -25.67 -3.26 -1.02
C THR A 388 -25.73 -3.14 0.50
N ARG A 389 -26.05 -4.24 1.19
CA ARG A 389 -26.12 -4.33 2.66
C ARG A 389 -24.93 -5.05 3.25
N GLN A 390 -24.29 -4.42 4.22
CA GLN A 390 -23.24 -4.98 5.07
C GLN A 390 -23.76 -5.14 6.50
N GLU A 391 -23.33 -6.20 7.18
CA GLU A 391 -23.71 -6.49 8.56
C GLU A 391 -22.47 -6.71 9.40
N LEU A 392 -22.44 -6.09 10.58
CA LEU A 392 -21.36 -6.14 11.54
C LEU A 392 -21.94 -6.45 12.93
N VAL A 393 -21.21 -7.22 13.72
CA VAL A 393 -21.59 -7.49 15.12
C VAL A 393 -20.59 -6.81 16.04
N ASN A 394 -21.09 -5.97 16.93
CA ASN A 394 -20.33 -5.40 18.02
C ASN A 394 -20.35 -6.35 19.22
N ASN A 395 -19.23 -7.01 19.46
CA ASN A 395 -19.05 -7.95 20.57
C ASN A 395 -18.75 -7.28 21.93
N GLU A 396 -18.55 -5.96 21.95
CA GLU A 396 -18.17 -5.21 23.15
C GLU A 396 -19.40 -4.75 23.96
N ILE A 397 -20.55 -4.61 23.30
CA ILE A 397 -21.79 -4.17 23.92
C ILE A 397 -22.88 -5.24 23.83
N ILE A 398 -23.61 -5.39 24.93
CA ILE A 398 -24.71 -6.36 25.02
C ILE A 398 -25.93 -5.83 24.26
N SER A 399 -26.25 -4.54 24.39
CA SER A 399 -27.34 -3.84 23.69
C SER A 399 -26.93 -2.40 23.39
N TRP A 400 -27.50 -1.78 22.34
CA TRP A 400 -27.36 -0.34 22.07
C TRP A 400 -28.20 0.53 23.00
N GLY A 401 -28.95 -0.08 23.92
CA GLY A 401 -29.71 0.56 24.97
C GLY A 401 -31.01 1.23 24.48
N ILE A 402 -31.94 1.35 25.42
CA ILE A 402 -33.30 1.85 25.25
C ILE A 402 -33.48 3.01 26.25
N GLY A 403 -34.07 4.11 25.82
CA GLY A 403 -34.39 5.24 26.68
C GLY A 403 -35.35 6.22 26.02
N ASP A 404 -35.83 7.19 26.80
CA ASP A 404 -36.86 8.14 26.40
C ASP A 404 -36.33 9.16 25.37
N SER A 405 -35.04 9.50 25.46
CA SER A 405 -34.33 10.34 24.49
C SER A 405 -32.98 9.71 24.12
N THR A 406 -32.79 9.39 22.85
CA THR A 406 -31.53 8.84 22.35
C THR A 406 -30.96 9.68 21.21
N GLN A 407 -29.66 9.91 21.24
CA GLN A 407 -28.92 10.59 20.17
C GLN A 407 -27.77 9.71 19.70
N THR A 408 -27.66 9.52 18.39
CA THR A 408 -26.61 8.71 17.76
C THR A 408 -25.81 9.57 16.80
N PHE A 409 -24.53 9.72 17.09
CA PHE A 409 -23.56 10.48 16.33
C PHE A 409 -22.63 9.54 15.56
N LEU A 410 -22.35 9.87 14.31
CA LEU A 410 -21.30 9.28 13.50
C LEU A 410 -20.20 10.31 13.33
N LEU A 411 -18.99 9.98 13.80
CA LEU A 411 -17.82 10.83 13.79
C LEU A 411 -16.74 10.21 12.91
N ASN A 412 -16.07 10.99 12.07
CA ASN A 412 -14.94 10.49 11.30
C ASN A 412 -13.67 10.31 12.18
N GLN A 413 -12.60 9.81 11.59
CA GLN A 413 -11.30 9.63 12.26
C GLN A 413 -10.68 10.92 12.84
N HIS A 414 -11.13 12.09 12.37
CA HIS A 414 -10.69 13.41 12.81
C HIS A 414 -11.61 14.00 13.89
N GLY A 415 -12.68 13.30 14.27
CA GLY A 415 -13.67 13.78 15.25
C GLY A 415 -14.73 14.71 14.67
N GLU A 416 -14.82 14.84 13.35
CA GLU A 416 -15.86 15.63 12.69
C GLU A 416 -17.18 14.85 12.62
N GLU A 417 -18.28 15.52 12.93
CA GLU A 417 -19.63 14.94 12.83
C GLU A 417 -20.03 14.77 11.36
N LYS A 418 -20.33 13.53 10.97
CA LYS A 418 -20.79 13.18 9.62
C LYS A 418 -22.28 12.81 9.58
N ALA A 419 -22.89 12.40 10.70
CA ALA A 419 -24.33 12.21 10.81
C ALA A 419 -24.81 12.27 12.27
N VAL A 420 -26.03 12.77 12.49
CA VAL A 420 -26.69 12.78 13.80
C VAL A 420 -28.13 12.31 13.65
N PHE A 421 -28.55 11.38 14.49
CA PHE A 421 -29.93 10.90 14.57
C PHE A 421 -30.45 10.98 16.00
N SER A 422 -31.57 11.65 16.19
CA SER A 422 -32.24 11.83 17.48
C SER A 422 -33.59 11.13 17.47
N GLN A 423 -33.87 10.33 18.50
CA GLN A 423 -35.12 9.62 18.69
C GLN A 423 -35.64 9.91 20.09
N THR A 424 -36.91 10.31 20.19
CA THR A 424 -37.60 10.55 21.46
C THR A 424 -38.86 9.70 21.49
N ILE A 425 -39.06 8.91 22.54
CA ILE A 425 -40.30 8.16 22.75
C ILE A 425 -41.34 9.15 23.29
N ALA A 426 -42.36 9.46 22.48
CA ALA A 426 -43.50 10.25 22.96
C ALA A 426 -44.36 9.36 23.86
N ALA A 427 -44.44 9.68 25.15
CA ALA A 427 -45.43 9.09 26.04
C ALA A 427 -46.83 9.39 25.45
N ALA A 428 -47.58 8.34 25.14
CA ALA A 428 -48.99 8.47 24.82
C ALA A 428 -49.70 9.02 26.06
N ASN A 429 -50.07 10.31 26.03
CA ASN A 429 -51.06 10.86 26.95
C ASN A 429 -52.41 10.23 26.58
N ASP A 430 -52.69 9.05 27.14
CA ASP A 430 -54.07 8.56 27.29
C ASP A 430 -54.75 9.45 28.35
N ASN A 431 -55.34 10.55 27.90
CA ASN A 431 -56.38 11.23 28.65
C ASN A 431 -57.68 10.42 28.51
N ILE A 432 -58.05 9.72 29.58
CA ILE A 432 -59.44 9.38 29.91
C ILE A 432 -59.88 10.32 31.02
#